data_AF-A0AAU8SZS2-F1
#
_entry.id   AF-A0AAU8SZS2-F1
#
_cell.length_a   1.000
_cell.length_b   1.000
_cell.length_c   1.000
_cell.angle_alpha   90.00
_cell.angle_beta   90.00
_cell.angle_gamma   90.00
#
_symmetry.space_group_name_H-M   'P 1'
#
loop_
_entity.id
_entity.type
_entity.pdbx_description
1 polymer ?
#
loop_
_entity_poly.entity_id
_entity_poly.type
_entity_poly.pdbx_seq_one_letter_code
_entity_poly.pdbx_strand_id
1 'polypeptide(L)'
;MTWRVYKMAQPASSFAAMPTLAQTREIVLQDSGQFAQEVFDQECKDAMEVAKESGWDGEFLVEPHVFTLPNREDMQFGIVWTQPDEERTTFVVSPLSLPWLESPRT
;
A
#
# COMPACT_ATOMS: atom_id res chain seq x y z
N MET A 1 -4.54 3.59 -12.78
CA MET A 1 -3.08 3.82 -12.55
C MET A 1 -2.32 2.52 -12.84
N THR A 2 -0.99 2.55 -13.03
CA THR A 2 -0.19 1.32 -13.12
C THR A 2 0.51 1.07 -11.79
N TRP A 3 0.08 0.03 -11.07
CA TRP A 3 0.65 -0.36 -9.79
C TRP A 3 1.93 -1.20 -9.97
N ARG A 4 2.92 -0.94 -9.12
CA ARG A 4 4.14 -1.74 -8.98
C ARG A 4 4.14 -2.39 -7.61
N VAL A 5 4.62 -3.62 -7.53
CA VAL A 5 4.68 -4.39 -6.29
C VAL A 5 6.14 -4.66 -5.96
N TYR A 6 6.52 -4.33 -4.72
CA TYR A 6 7.82 -4.65 -4.15
C TYR A 6 7.61 -5.57 -2.95
N LYS A 7 8.57 -6.46 -2.74
CA LYS A 7 8.59 -7.37 -1.60
C LYS A 7 9.85 -7.14 -0.78
N MET A 8 9.70 -7.13 0.53
CA MET A 8 10.82 -7.08 1.46
C MET A 8 10.52 -7.89 2.72
N ALA A 9 11.54 -8.31 3.44
CA ALA A 9 11.36 -8.84 4.80
C ALA A 9 10.73 -7.77 5.70
N GLN A 10 9.99 -8.21 6.73
CA GLN A 10 9.38 -7.29 7.69
C GLN A 10 10.46 -6.35 8.28
N PRO A 11 10.27 -5.02 8.20
CA PRO A 11 11.21 -4.10 8.82
C PRO A 11 11.18 -4.24 10.35
N ALA A 12 12.31 -3.96 11.00
CA ALA A 12 12.40 -3.97 12.47
C ALA A 12 11.49 -2.90 13.12
N SER A 13 11.16 -1.85 12.38
CA SER A 13 10.21 -0.81 12.76
C SER A 13 8.80 -1.11 12.27
N SER A 14 7.78 -0.80 13.06
CA SER A 14 6.39 -0.88 12.61
C SER A 14 6.02 0.29 11.68
N PHE A 15 4.91 0.12 10.96
CA PHE A 15 4.32 1.14 10.12
C PHE A 15 3.40 2.11 10.87
N ALA A 16 3.37 2.05 12.21
CA ALA A 16 2.38 2.73 13.05
C ALA A 16 2.38 4.28 12.97
N ALA A 17 3.41 4.88 12.36
CA ALA A 17 3.45 6.33 12.10
C ALA A 17 2.63 6.74 10.86
N MET A 18 2.21 5.77 10.04
CA MET A 18 1.38 5.99 8.86
C MET A 18 -0.09 5.74 9.20
N PRO A 19 -1.05 6.42 8.54
CA PRO A 19 -2.46 6.12 8.73
C PRO A 19 -2.78 4.72 8.18
N THR A 20 -3.71 4.04 8.81
CA THR A 20 -4.26 2.80 8.27
C THR A 20 -5.13 3.06 7.05
N LEU A 21 -5.42 2.01 6.28
CA LEU A 21 -6.38 2.07 5.17
C LEU A 21 -7.75 2.55 5.66
N ALA A 22 -8.23 2.01 6.78
CA ALA A 22 -9.49 2.42 7.41
C ALA A 22 -9.50 3.91 7.81
N GLN A 23 -8.43 4.40 8.45
CA GLN A 23 -8.30 5.82 8.81
C GLN A 23 -8.28 6.71 7.57
N THR A 24 -7.55 6.31 6.54
CA THR A 24 -7.45 7.08 5.29
C THR A 24 -8.80 7.16 4.58
N ARG A 25 -9.57 6.07 4.57
CA ARG A 25 -10.93 6.06 4.03
C ARG A 25 -11.84 7.07 4.74
N GLU A 26 -11.77 7.14 6.07
CA GLU A 26 -12.53 8.12 6.85
C GLU A 26 -12.11 9.56 6.53
N ILE A 27 -10.80 9.82 6.40
CA ILE A 27 -10.27 11.13 6.03
C ILE A 27 -10.76 11.54 4.64
N VAL A 28 -10.66 10.65 3.64
CA VAL A 28 -11.11 10.92 2.27
C VAL A 28 -12.62 11.20 2.23
N LEU A 29 -13.41 10.42 2.96
CA LEU A 29 -14.86 10.62 3.05
C LEU A 29 -15.20 11.99 3.67
N GLN A 30 -14.51 12.39 4.75
CA GLN A 30 -14.77 13.65 5.44
C GLN A 30 -14.34 14.87 4.62
N ASP A 31 -13.19 14.79 3.95
CA ASP A 31 -12.58 15.94 3.28
C ASP A 31 -13.07 16.11 1.83
N SER A 32 -13.27 14.99 1.12
CA SER A 32 -13.57 14.98 -0.33
C SER A 32 -14.90 14.32 -0.69
N GLY A 33 -15.61 13.75 0.29
CA GLY A 33 -16.95 13.18 0.11
C GLY A 33 -16.98 11.76 -0.46
N GLN A 34 -18.19 11.23 -0.63
CA GLN A 34 -18.43 9.82 -0.98
C GLN A 34 -17.83 9.42 -2.34
N PHE A 35 -17.91 10.28 -3.35
CA PHE A 35 -17.36 9.96 -4.68
C PHE A 35 -15.84 9.73 -4.62
N ALA A 36 -15.12 10.58 -3.88
CA ALA A 36 -13.67 10.41 -3.70
C ALA A 36 -13.34 9.12 -2.92
N GLN A 37 -14.17 8.77 -1.94
CA GLN A 37 -14.03 7.50 -1.21
C GLN A 37 -14.21 6.29 -2.13
N GLU A 38 -15.21 6.30 -3.02
CA GLU A 38 -15.45 5.22 -3.99
C GLU A 38 -14.29 5.06 -4.97
N VAL A 39 -13.73 6.18 -5.45
CA VAL A 39 -12.51 6.18 -6.29
C VAL A 39 -11.33 5.60 -5.52
N PHE A 40 -11.10 6.05 -4.29
CA PHE A 40 -10.03 5.53 -3.42
C PHE A 40 -10.16 4.03 -3.17
N ASP A 41 -11.38 3.54 -2.91
CA ASP A 41 -11.66 2.13 -2.67
C ASP A 41 -11.40 1.28 -3.91
N GLN A 42 -11.74 1.78 -5.10
CA GLN A 42 -11.41 1.12 -6.35
C GLN A 42 -9.89 1.08 -6.60
N GLU A 43 -9.18 2.17 -6.33
CA GLU A 43 -7.72 2.21 -6.47
C GLU A 43 -7.02 1.25 -5.50
N CYS A 44 -7.51 1.15 -4.27
CA CYS A 44 -7.00 0.18 -3.29
C CYS A 44 -7.26 -1.26 -3.73
N LYS A 45 -8.43 -1.53 -4.33
CA LYS A 45 -8.76 -2.85 -4.88
C LYS A 45 -7.80 -3.22 -6.02
N ASP A 46 -7.56 -2.30 -6.95
CA ASP A 46 -6.62 -2.53 -8.06
C ASP A 46 -5.20 -2.81 -7.53
N ALA A 47 -4.75 -2.06 -6.52
CA ALA A 47 -3.44 -2.28 -5.88
C ALA A 47 -3.35 -3.69 -5.24
N MET A 48 -4.40 -4.10 -4.55
CA MET A 48 -4.51 -5.42 -3.92
C MET A 48 -4.56 -6.56 -4.94
N GLU A 49 -5.23 -6.38 -6.08
CA GLU A 49 -5.27 -7.37 -7.17
C GLU A 49 -3.86 -7.60 -7.76
N VAL A 50 -3.11 -6.53 -8.05
CA VAL A 50 -1.73 -6.66 -8.57
C VAL A 50 -0.81 -7.32 -7.53
N ALA A 51 -1.03 -7.08 -6.22
CA ALA A 51 -0.29 -7.76 -5.18
C ALA A 51 -0.60 -9.27 -5.12
N LYS A 52 -1.87 -9.67 -5.30
CA LYS A 52 -2.27 -11.09 -5.40
C LYS A 52 -1.60 -11.77 -6.59
N GLU A 53 -1.60 -11.13 -7.75
CA GLU A 53 -0.88 -11.62 -8.94
C GLU A 53 0.63 -11.75 -8.70
N SER A 54 1.16 -10.90 -7.82
CA SER A 54 2.56 -10.93 -7.39
C SER A 54 2.81 -11.91 -6.23
N GLY A 55 1.83 -12.70 -5.80
CA GLY A 55 1.99 -13.77 -4.80
C GLY A 55 1.65 -13.39 -3.35
N TRP A 56 0.86 -12.34 -3.12
CA TRP A 56 0.18 -12.12 -1.85
C TRP A 56 -0.99 -13.11 -1.71
N ASP A 57 -1.15 -13.74 -0.55
CA ASP A 57 -2.18 -14.76 -0.28
C ASP A 57 -3.58 -14.21 -0.01
N GLY A 58 -3.71 -12.90 0.20
CA GLY A 58 -4.97 -12.24 0.53
C GLY A 58 -5.17 -11.97 2.02
N GLU A 59 -4.19 -12.30 2.88
CA GLU A 59 -4.25 -12.09 4.32
C GLU A 59 -3.32 -10.97 4.80
N PHE A 60 -3.76 -10.29 5.86
CA PHE A 60 -3.00 -9.23 6.51
C PHE A 60 -2.62 -9.67 7.92
N LEU A 61 -1.33 -9.58 8.27
CA LEU A 61 -0.87 -9.78 9.65
C LEU A 61 -1.43 -8.68 10.56
N VAL A 62 -1.46 -7.44 10.04
CA VAL A 62 -2.05 -6.25 10.67
C VAL A 62 -2.67 -5.39 9.58
N GLU A 63 -3.58 -4.49 9.95
CA GLU A 63 -4.24 -3.55 9.05
C GLU A 63 -3.22 -2.87 8.10
N PRO A 64 -3.49 -2.81 6.78
CA PRO A 64 -2.63 -2.12 5.82
C PRO A 64 -2.51 -0.63 6.12
N HIS A 65 -1.36 -0.06 5.78
CA HIS A 65 -1.07 1.35 5.97
C HIS A 65 -0.93 2.05 4.63
N VAL A 66 -1.26 3.34 4.60
CA VAL A 66 -1.18 4.20 3.41
C VAL A 66 -0.04 5.18 3.58
N PHE A 67 0.75 5.38 2.53
CA PHE A 67 1.81 6.38 2.50
C PHE A 67 1.66 7.30 1.29
N THR A 68 1.99 8.58 1.47
CA THR A 68 1.92 9.58 0.41
C THR A 68 3.21 9.61 -0.40
N LEU A 69 3.07 9.73 -1.70
CA LEU A 69 4.16 9.83 -2.66
C LEU A 69 4.10 11.19 -3.35
N PRO A 70 5.18 11.98 -3.29
CA PRO A 70 5.25 13.23 -4.02
C PRO A 70 5.36 12.93 -5.51
N ASN A 71 4.45 13.47 -6.31
CA ASN A 71 4.55 13.52 -7.76
C ASN A 71 4.38 14.97 -8.24
N ARG A 72 4.85 15.26 -9.46
CA ARG A 72 4.95 16.63 -10.00
C ARG A 72 3.61 17.36 -10.12
N GLU A 73 2.56 16.62 -10.45
CA GLU A 73 1.25 17.19 -10.76
C GLU A 73 0.31 17.05 -9.56
N ASP A 74 0.31 15.90 -8.89
CA ASP A 74 -0.58 15.60 -7.77
C ASP A 74 0.12 14.72 -6.72
N MET A 75 -0.38 14.76 -5.48
CA MET A 75 0.02 13.76 -4.49
C MET A 75 -0.61 12.41 -4.83
N GLN A 76 0.20 11.36 -4.90
CA GLN A 76 -0.28 9.98 -5.05
C GLN A 76 -0.12 9.23 -3.73
N PHE A 77 -0.69 8.03 -3.63
CA PHE A 77 -0.48 7.18 -2.47
C PHE A 77 -0.02 5.78 -2.87
N GLY A 78 0.62 5.10 -1.93
CA GLY A 78 0.87 3.67 -1.98
C GLY A 78 0.35 3.00 -0.72
N ILE A 79 0.32 1.67 -0.75
CA ILE A 79 -0.18 0.83 0.33
C ILE A 79 0.93 -0.13 0.74
N VAL A 80 1.09 -0.34 2.05
CA VAL A 80 2.07 -1.26 2.62
C VAL A 80 1.42 -2.15 3.67
N TRP A 81 1.74 -3.44 3.62
CA TRP A 81 1.28 -4.41 4.60
C TRP A 81 2.23 -5.59 4.73
N THR A 82 2.05 -6.36 5.78
CA THR A 82 2.81 -7.59 6.05
C THR A 82 1.85 -8.77 6.02
N GLN A 83 2.22 -9.84 5.32
CA GLN A 83 1.50 -11.11 5.27
C GLN A 83 1.80 -11.95 6.53
N PRO A 84 0.86 -12.77 7.04
CA PRO A 84 1.10 -13.65 8.18
C PRO A 84 1.78 -14.98 7.78
N ASP A 85 2.79 -14.94 6.89
CA ASP A 85 3.61 -16.10 6.53
C ASP A 85 4.84 -16.25 7.45
N GLU A 86 5.56 -17.37 7.32
CA GLU A 86 6.76 -17.65 8.13
C GLU A 86 7.85 -16.58 7.93
N GLU A 87 8.00 -16.07 6.71
CA GLU A 87 8.99 -15.07 6.31
C GLU A 87 8.56 -13.63 6.63
N ARG A 88 7.30 -13.43 7.02
CA ARG A 88 6.67 -12.12 7.24
C ARG A 88 6.89 -11.18 6.05
N THR A 89 6.52 -11.66 4.87
CA THR A 89 6.68 -10.94 3.62
C THR A 89 5.90 -9.63 3.68
N THR A 90 6.61 -8.52 3.51
CA THR A 90 6.02 -7.19 3.43
C THR A 90 5.86 -6.79 1.98
N PHE A 91 4.64 -6.44 1.61
CA PHE A 91 4.28 -5.93 0.29
C PHE A 91 4.21 -4.42 0.35
N VAL A 92 4.88 -3.77 -0.61
CA VAL A 92 4.78 -2.33 -0.85
C VAL A 92 4.22 -2.16 -2.26
N VAL A 93 3.06 -1.53 -2.37
CA VAL A 93 2.38 -1.31 -3.65
C VAL A 93 2.32 0.18 -3.94
N SER A 94 2.84 0.58 -5.09
CA SER A 94 3.02 2.00 -5.42
C SER A 94 2.77 2.27 -6.91
N PRO A 95 2.12 3.40 -7.25
CA PRO A 95 1.96 3.83 -8.65
C PRO A 95 3.24 4.46 -9.22
N LEU A 96 4.23 4.75 -8.37
CA LEU A 96 5.55 5.27 -8.76
C LEU A 96 6.63 4.19 -8.65
N SER A 97 7.71 4.34 -9.40
CA SER A 97 8.89 3.49 -9.20
C SER A 97 9.56 3.86 -7.88
N LEU A 98 9.91 2.84 -7.09
CA LEU A 98 10.63 2.97 -5.83
C LEU A 98 11.95 2.20 -5.96
N PRO A 99 12.98 2.75 -6.65
CA PRO A 99 14.18 1.99 -7.02
C PRO A 99 14.94 1.41 -5.83
N TRP A 100 14.82 2.03 -4.66
CA TRP A 100 15.45 1.54 -3.42
C TRP A 100 14.82 0.24 -2.88
N LEU A 101 13.66 -0.17 -3.41
CA LEU A 101 12.99 -1.44 -3.11
C LEU A 101 13.13 -2.48 -4.24
N GLU A 102 13.72 -2.12 -5.38
CA GLU A 102 13.89 -3.03 -6.53
C GLU A 102 15.01 -4.08 -6.33
N SER A 103 15.88 -3.87 -5.33
CA SER A 103 17.00 -4.78 -5.06
C SER A 103 16.76 -5.62 -3.81
N PRO A 104 16.81 -6.96 -3.88
CA PRO A 104 17.09 -7.75 -2.70
C PRO A 104 18.50 -7.35 -2.24
N ARG A 105 18.65 -6.92 -0.97
CA ARG A 105 19.98 -6.87 -0.36
C ARG A 105 20.46 -8.32 -0.27
N THR A 106 21.22 -8.77 -1.26
CA THR A 106 21.97 -10.03 -1.27
C THR A 106 22.96 -10.06 -0.12
#